data_AF-A0A850AKG7-F1
#
_entry.id   AF-A0A850AKG7-F1
#
_cell.length_a   1.000
_cell.length_b   1.000
_cell.length_c   1.000
_cell.angle_alpha   90.00
_cell.angle_beta   90.00
_cell.angle_gamma   90.00
#
_symmetry.space_group_name_H-M   'P 1'
#
loop_
_entity.id
_entity.type
_entity.pdbx_description
1 polymer ?
#
loop_
_entity_poly.entity_id
_entity_poly.type
_entity_poly.pdbx_seq_one_letter_code
_entity_poly.pdbx_strand_id
1 'polypeptide(L)'
;MAMEKKERLCFVIMPFKDDLKEVYWKAIRPACLEAGFEPLRVDELKGSFNINKKIIQHIFNSEAIISDLTGWNPNVFYEMGVAHAIGDKTVMIIQRGDKLPFDVSTYNCIIYEQSESGLETLKTRLIDALRHLEQWRSEPTNPVQDYKPPDAFAPRAEVEKLQTQLRAAAGQLKNSVSREEYQKLRREYEKLRRELEAAQKQLSERVPPSRLAEVEQELAAKSAELARALKELEKPKPAPAPPPDAPAAPLRSQPVKNLSGEAAQKMLAERDFYDKHWNPQGKGFPNQFEKQQNGRVVYDRASGLLWQQAGSLKTMISKNAQKYIAELNREKFAGYGDWRLPTLEEAMSLVKPEQNKDGLYIDPVFAPEQGWIWTADEASASVAWVVSFGHGGCDVLDIEASSGCVRGVRSGQSSR
;
A
#
# COMPACT_ATOMS: atom_id res chain seq x y z
N MET A 1 -3.59 8.84 -41.88
CA MET A 1 -2.21 9.28 -41.57
C MET A 1 -1.45 8.05 -41.12
N ALA A 2 -0.35 7.70 -41.80
CA ALA A 2 0.52 6.62 -41.33
C ALA A 2 1.13 7.05 -39.99
N MET A 3 0.95 6.25 -38.94
CA MET A 3 1.71 6.43 -37.70
C MET A 3 3.19 6.34 -38.03
N GLU A 4 3.95 7.41 -37.80
CA GLU A 4 5.42 7.35 -37.82
C GLU A 4 5.84 6.23 -36.86
N LYS A 5 6.50 5.20 -37.40
CA LYS A 5 6.99 4.06 -36.64
C LYS A 5 8.17 4.56 -35.81
N LYS A 6 7.96 4.80 -34.52
CA LYS A 6 9.01 5.23 -33.60
C LYS A 6 10.18 4.23 -33.67
N GLU A 7 11.37 4.70 -34.02
CA GLU A 7 12.57 3.86 -34.09
C GLU A 7 12.91 3.32 -32.70
N ARG A 8 12.97 1.99 -32.56
CA ARG A 8 13.25 1.32 -31.29
C ARG A 8 14.76 1.24 -31.12
N LEU A 9 15.33 2.02 -30.20
CA LEU A 9 16.79 2.05 -30.02
C LEU A 9 17.28 0.85 -29.19
N CYS A 10 18.32 0.17 -29.68
CA CYS A 10 19.08 -0.82 -28.92
C CYS A 10 20.50 -0.30 -28.66
N PHE A 11 20.81 0.04 -27.41
CA PHE A 11 22.14 0.54 -27.05
C PHE A 11 23.09 -0.61 -26.73
N VAL A 12 24.29 -0.56 -27.28
CA VAL A 12 25.28 -1.62 -27.16
C VAL A 12 26.42 -1.16 -26.26
N ILE A 13 26.50 -1.79 -25.09
CA ILE A 13 27.56 -1.62 -24.10
C ILE A 13 28.55 -2.76 -24.31
N MET A 14 29.76 -2.46 -24.79
CA MET A 14 30.78 -3.48 -25.05
C MET A 14 32.19 -2.93 -24.84
N PRO A 15 33.20 -3.79 -24.58
CA PRO A 15 34.58 -3.35 -24.46
C PRO A 15 35.09 -2.78 -25.79
N PHE A 16 35.87 -1.69 -25.72
CA PHE A 16 36.56 -1.12 -26.88
C PHE A 16 37.84 -1.89 -27.19
N LYS A 17 37.69 -3.13 -27.68
CA LYS A 17 38.81 -3.93 -28.19
C LYS A 17 38.62 -4.20 -29.69
N ASP A 18 39.72 -4.18 -30.44
CA ASP A 18 39.68 -4.32 -31.90
C ASP A 18 39.19 -5.70 -32.36
N ASP A 19 39.53 -6.75 -31.61
CA ASP A 19 39.07 -8.12 -31.83
C ASP A 19 37.55 -8.23 -31.69
N LEU A 20 36.92 -7.54 -30.74
CA LEU A 20 35.46 -7.58 -30.55
C LEU A 20 34.67 -6.80 -31.60
N LYS A 21 35.31 -6.01 -32.48
CA LYS A 21 34.61 -5.27 -33.53
C LYS A 21 33.80 -6.18 -34.44
N GLU A 22 34.30 -7.37 -34.75
CA GLU A 22 33.56 -8.29 -35.62
C GLU A 22 32.30 -8.85 -34.96
N VAL A 23 32.31 -9.04 -33.63
CA VAL A 23 31.14 -9.49 -32.86
C VAL A 23 30.00 -8.49 -33.06
N TYR A 24 30.33 -7.19 -32.97
CA TYR A 24 29.37 -6.12 -33.24
C TYR A 24 28.85 -6.15 -34.67
N TRP A 25 29.75 -6.11 -35.66
CA TRP A 25 29.35 -5.93 -37.07
C TRP A 25 28.69 -7.18 -37.68
N LYS A 26 29.11 -8.37 -37.28
CA LYS A 26 28.63 -9.64 -37.85
C LYS A 26 27.44 -10.24 -37.08
N ALA A 27 27.32 -10.00 -35.77
CA ALA A 27 26.26 -10.61 -34.95
C ALA A 27 25.31 -9.60 -34.32
N ILE A 28 25.82 -8.67 -33.51
CA ILE A 28 24.96 -7.75 -32.73
C ILE A 28 24.15 -6.81 -33.63
N ARG A 29 24.84 -6.08 -34.52
CA ARG A 29 24.20 -5.09 -35.39
C ARG A 29 23.16 -5.73 -36.33
N PRO A 30 23.45 -6.85 -37.02
CA PRO A 30 22.43 -7.53 -37.83
C PRO A 30 21.27 -8.07 -37.00
N ALA A 31 21.52 -8.61 -35.80
CA ALA A 31 20.47 -9.10 -34.92
C ALA A 31 19.51 -7.99 -34.48
N CYS A 32 20.04 -6.82 -34.09
CA CYS A 32 19.23 -5.66 -33.73
C CYS A 32 18.31 -5.25 -34.89
N LEU A 33 18.87 -5.06 -36.08
CA LEU A 33 18.10 -4.64 -37.25
C LEU A 33 17.02 -5.66 -37.62
N GLU A 34 17.35 -6.96 -37.57
CA GLU A 34 16.40 -8.04 -37.88
C GLU A 34 15.30 -8.20 -36.81
N ALA A 35 15.59 -7.83 -35.56
CA ALA A 35 14.62 -7.75 -34.48
C ALA A 35 13.82 -6.42 -34.49
N GLY A 36 14.11 -5.51 -35.42
CA GLY A 36 13.42 -4.22 -35.56
C GLY A 36 13.91 -3.12 -34.63
N PHE A 37 15.17 -3.20 -34.18
CA PHE A 37 15.84 -2.18 -33.38
C PHE A 37 16.93 -1.48 -34.18
N GLU A 38 17.10 -0.18 -33.96
CA GLU A 38 18.27 0.57 -34.44
C GLU A 38 19.41 0.40 -33.43
N PRO A 39 20.53 -0.24 -33.81
CA PRO A 39 21.66 -0.43 -32.92
C PRO A 39 22.48 0.85 -32.78
N LEU A 40 22.92 1.16 -31.57
CA LEU A 40 23.80 2.29 -31.31
C LEU A 40 24.94 1.87 -30.38
N ARG A 41 26.16 1.93 -30.91
CA ARG A 41 27.40 1.75 -30.14
C ARG A 41 28.03 3.09 -29.79
N VAL A 42 28.71 3.15 -28.64
CA VAL A 42 29.27 4.40 -28.09
C VAL A 42 30.28 5.09 -29.04
N ASP A 43 31.06 4.34 -29.83
CA ASP A 43 32.01 4.91 -30.79
C ASP A 43 31.33 5.55 -32.02
N GLU A 44 30.06 5.25 -32.29
CA GLU A 44 29.26 5.92 -33.32
C GLU A 44 28.77 7.31 -32.86
N LEU A 45 28.93 7.64 -31.57
CA LEU A 45 28.57 8.93 -30.98
C LEU A 45 29.60 10.02 -31.33
N LYS A 46 29.50 10.60 -32.52
CA LYS A 46 30.34 11.74 -32.93
C LYS A 46 30.13 12.96 -32.02
N GLY A 47 31.23 13.67 -31.72
CA GLY A 47 31.28 15.05 -31.20
C GLY A 47 30.69 15.31 -29.79
N SER A 48 31.53 15.49 -28.78
CA SER A 48 31.33 16.33 -27.56
C SER A 48 32.27 15.89 -26.43
N PHE A 49 32.76 16.85 -25.65
CA PHE A 49 33.67 16.71 -24.50
C PHE A 49 33.09 15.91 -23.31
N ASN A 50 31.85 15.42 -23.36
CA ASN A 50 31.22 14.69 -22.25
C ASN A 50 30.54 13.39 -22.72
N ILE A 51 31.37 12.37 -23.01
CA ILE A 51 30.96 11.03 -23.46
C ILE A 51 30.06 10.35 -22.42
N ASN A 52 30.38 10.49 -21.13
CA ASN A 52 29.62 9.86 -20.04
C ASN A 52 28.16 10.32 -19.99
N LYS A 53 27.89 11.62 -20.19
CA LYS A 53 26.52 12.14 -20.25
C LYS A 53 25.71 11.47 -21.36
N LYS A 54 26.30 11.28 -22.55
CA LYS A 54 25.62 10.64 -23.67
C LYS A 54 25.35 9.16 -23.40
N ILE A 55 26.32 8.43 -22.85
CA ILE A 55 26.17 7.02 -22.47
C ILE A 55 24.96 6.87 -21.54
N ILE A 56 24.91 7.65 -20.45
CA ILE A 56 23.78 7.61 -19.51
C ILE A 56 22.47 7.95 -20.22
N GLN A 57 22.42 9.00 -21.05
CA GLN A 57 21.22 9.36 -21.79
C GLN A 57 20.73 8.22 -22.71
N HIS A 58 21.64 7.52 -23.40
CA HIS A 58 21.27 6.39 -24.24
C HIS A 58 20.83 5.18 -23.42
N ILE A 59 21.46 4.91 -22.28
CA ILE A 59 21.02 3.86 -21.35
C ILE A 59 19.56 4.13 -20.90
N PHE A 60 19.22 5.39 -20.56
CA PHE A 60 17.84 5.75 -20.19
C PHE A 60 16.85 5.64 -21.35
N ASN A 61 17.22 6.12 -22.54
CA ASN A 61 16.29 6.26 -23.66
C ASN A 61 16.14 5.01 -24.54
N SER A 62 17.03 4.03 -24.40
CA SER A 62 16.97 2.81 -25.23
C SER A 62 15.92 1.83 -24.73
N GLU A 63 15.24 1.18 -25.67
CA GLU A 63 14.24 0.14 -25.39
C GLU A 63 14.86 -1.22 -25.09
N ALA A 64 16.05 -1.46 -25.66
CA ALA A 64 16.86 -2.64 -25.45
C ALA A 64 18.31 -2.24 -25.17
N ILE A 65 19.01 -3.08 -24.41
CA ILE A 65 20.43 -2.96 -24.13
C ILE A 65 21.08 -4.31 -24.36
N ILE A 66 22.22 -4.33 -25.04
CA ILE A 66 23.08 -5.51 -25.11
C ILE A 66 24.37 -5.17 -24.38
N SER A 67 24.73 -5.98 -23.39
CA SER A 67 25.93 -5.83 -22.57
C SER A 67 26.89 -6.99 -22.81
N ASP A 68 28.04 -6.71 -23.43
CA ASP A 68 29.11 -7.69 -23.67
C ASP A 68 30.11 -7.70 -22.50
N LEU A 69 30.05 -8.74 -21.68
CA LEU A 69 30.82 -8.88 -20.45
C LEU A 69 32.23 -9.47 -20.68
N THR A 70 32.60 -9.70 -21.93
CA THR A 70 33.87 -10.30 -22.33
C THR A 70 35.07 -9.49 -21.83
N GLY A 71 36.07 -10.19 -21.30
CA GLY A 71 37.31 -9.60 -20.80
C GLY A 71 37.15 -8.75 -19.55
N TRP A 72 36.02 -8.84 -18.85
CA TRP A 72 35.78 -8.25 -17.54
C TRP A 72 35.98 -6.72 -17.47
N ASN A 73 35.49 -5.99 -18.48
CA ASN A 73 35.67 -4.54 -18.52
C ASN A 73 34.86 -3.84 -17.40
N PRO A 74 35.50 -3.12 -16.45
CA PRO A 74 34.79 -2.48 -15.33
C PRO A 74 33.75 -1.44 -15.77
N ASN A 75 34.00 -0.73 -16.86
CA ASN A 75 33.07 0.29 -17.36
C ASN A 75 31.78 -0.35 -17.89
N VAL A 76 31.91 -1.51 -18.55
CA VAL A 76 30.74 -2.26 -19.01
C VAL A 76 29.87 -2.71 -17.83
N PHE A 77 30.48 -3.20 -16.74
CA PHE A 77 29.73 -3.56 -15.53
C PHE A 77 29.05 -2.35 -14.88
N TYR A 78 29.72 -1.20 -14.84
CA TYR A 78 29.13 0.03 -14.32
C TYR A 78 27.91 0.46 -15.14
N GLU A 79 28.04 0.51 -16.46
CA GLU A 79 26.96 0.88 -17.39
C GLU A 79 25.80 -0.13 -17.35
N MET A 80 26.11 -1.43 -17.26
CA MET A 80 25.13 -2.50 -17.06
C MET A 80 24.40 -2.35 -15.73
N GLY A 81 25.10 -2.00 -14.63
CA GLY A 81 24.46 -1.74 -13.34
C GLY A 81 23.46 -0.59 -13.39
N VAL A 82 23.78 0.50 -14.11
CA VAL A 82 22.84 1.60 -14.37
C VAL A 82 21.66 1.12 -15.21
N ALA A 83 21.91 0.31 -16.25
CA ALA A 83 20.85 -0.28 -17.08
C ALA A 83 19.90 -1.16 -16.24
N HIS A 84 20.45 -2.02 -15.39
CA HIS A 84 19.70 -2.88 -14.47
C HIS A 84 18.84 -2.09 -13.50
N ALA A 85 19.26 -0.90 -13.05
CA ALA A 85 18.42 -0.04 -12.20
C ALA A 85 17.16 0.47 -12.93
N ILE A 86 17.25 0.71 -14.24
CA ILE A 86 16.18 1.31 -15.04
C ILE A 86 15.11 0.28 -15.41
N GLY A 87 15.47 -0.99 -15.62
CA GLY A 87 14.50 -2.05 -15.89
C GLY A 87 15.07 -3.29 -16.55
N ASP A 88 14.20 -4.29 -16.77
CA ASP A 88 14.49 -5.54 -17.48
C ASP A 88 14.54 -5.31 -19.00
N LYS A 89 15.65 -4.75 -19.47
CA LYS A 89 15.90 -4.50 -20.90
C LYS A 89 17.29 -4.91 -21.39
N THR A 90 18.08 -5.53 -20.51
CA THR A 90 19.46 -5.91 -20.80
C THR A 90 19.54 -7.38 -21.20
N VAL A 91 20.15 -7.64 -22.36
CA VAL A 91 20.61 -8.97 -22.77
C VAL A 91 22.11 -9.04 -22.50
N MET A 92 22.52 -9.93 -21.60
CA MET A 92 23.93 -10.17 -21.30
C MET A 92 24.51 -11.16 -22.31
N ILE A 93 25.70 -10.87 -22.82
CA ILE A 93 26.49 -11.79 -23.64
C ILE A 93 27.91 -11.90 -23.08
N ILE A 94 28.55 -13.05 -23.29
CA ILE A 94 29.94 -13.27 -22.87
C ILE A 94 30.62 -14.30 -23.78
N GLN A 95 31.89 -14.08 -24.11
CA GLN A 95 32.66 -15.03 -24.89
C GLN A 95 32.96 -16.30 -24.08
N ARG A 96 32.88 -17.46 -24.74
CA ARG A 96 33.23 -18.75 -24.15
C ARG A 96 34.68 -18.73 -23.68
N GLY A 97 34.89 -19.08 -22.42
CA GLY A 97 36.19 -19.09 -21.75
C GLY A 97 36.22 -18.13 -20.57
N ASP A 98 35.48 -17.02 -20.68
CA ASP A 98 35.28 -16.11 -19.55
C ASP A 98 34.19 -16.63 -18.61
N LYS A 99 34.36 -16.35 -17.33
CA LYS A 99 33.40 -16.69 -16.28
C LYS A 99 32.59 -15.45 -15.90
N LEU A 100 31.31 -15.62 -15.62
CA LEU A 100 30.51 -14.53 -15.05
C LEU A 100 30.87 -14.31 -13.58
N PRO A 101 30.89 -13.05 -13.10
CA PRO A 101 30.92 -12.76 -11.68
C PRO A 101 29.73 -13.38 -10.94
N PHE A 102 29.92 -13.74 -9.67
CA PHE A 102 28.91 -14.41 -8.85
C PHE A 102 27.55 -13.69 -8.88
N ASP A 103 27.55 -12.36 -8.74
CA ASP A 103 26.34 -11.53 -8.62
C ASP A 103 25.41 -11.55 -9.85
N VAL A 104 25.93 -11.92 -11.03
CA VAL A 104 25.14 -12.02 -12.28
C VAL A 104 25.11 -13.43 -12.84
N SER A 105 25.79 -14.39 -12.21
CA SER A 105 25.97 -15.75 -12.72
C SER A 105 24.69 -16.60 -12.75
N THR A 106 23.68 -16.24 -11.95
CA THR A 106 22.38 -16.93 -11.88
C THR A 106 21.38 -16.45 -12.93
N TYR A 107 21.68 -15.36 -13.64
CA TYR A 107 20.80 -14.77 -14.64
C TYR A 107 21.20 -15.17 -16.05
N ASN A 108 20.24 -15.11 -16.98
CA ASN A 108 20.44 -15.53 -18.36
C ASN A 108 21.53 -14.69 -19.05
N CYS A 109 22.53 -15.38 -19.59
CA CYS A 109 23.61 -14.78 -20.37
C CYS A 109 23.90 -15.66 -21.58
N ILE A 110 23.98 -15.05 -22.76
CA ILE A 110 24.28 -15.75 -24.01
C ILE A 110 25.80 -15.94 -24.09
N ILE A 111 26.24 -17.17 -23.88
CA ILE A 111 27.63 -17.56 -24.11
C ILE A 111 27.84 -17.75 -25.61
N TYR A 112 28.83 -17.07 -26.20
CA TYR A 112 29.13 -17.14 -27.62
C TYR A 112 30.57 -17.55 -27.93
N GLU A 113 30.81 -18.03 -29.14
CA GLU A 113 32.15 -18.26 -29.68
C GLU A 113 32.39 -17.29 -30.82
N GLN A 114 33.63 -16.83 -30.98
CA GLN A 114 34.02 -15.88 -32.02
C GLN A 114 34.45 -16.59 -33.33
N SER A 115 33.87 -17.76 -33.59
CA SER A 115 33.96 -18.45 -34.88
C SER A 115 32.81 -17.99 -35.79
N GLU A 116 32.91 -18.21 -37.10
CA GLU A 116 31.86 -17.83 -38.05
C GLU A 116 30.50 -18.45 -37.69
N SER A 117 30.46 -19.75 -37.39
CA SER A 117 29.25 -20.44 -36.92
C SER A 117 28.80 -19.98 -35.53
N GLY A 118 29.74 -19.63 -34.65
CA GLY A 118 29.47 -19.10 -33.31
C GLY A 118 28.78 -17.74 -33.36
N LEU A 119 29.21 -16.85 -34.26
CA LEU A 119 28.60 -15.54 -34.46
C LEU A 119 27.22 -15.62 -35.11
N GLU A 120 26.98 -16.57 -36.03
CA GLU A 120 25.63 -16.80 -36.57
C GLU A 120 24.67 -17.35 -35.49
N THR A 121 25.19 -18.21 -34.61
CA THR A 121 24.43 -18.70 -33.45
C THR A 121 24.11 -17.56 -32.47
N LEU A 122 25.10 -16.70 -32.18
CA LEU A 122 24.90 -15.51 -31.35
C LEU A 122 23.83 -14.59 -31.97
N LYS A 123 23.93 -14.30 -33.26
CA LYS A 123 22.95 -13.49 -34.00
C LYS A 123 21.54 -14.05 -33.81
N THR A 124 21.36 -15.35 -34.05
CA THR A 124 20.06 -16.02 -33.91
C THR A 124 19.50 -15.91 -32.49
N ARG A 125 20.34 -16.15 -31.47
CA ARG A 125 19.92 -16.03 -30.06
C ARG A 125 19.62 -14.60 -29.65
N LEU A 126 20.36 -13.63 -30.17
CA LEU A 126 20.08 -12.21 -29.94
C LEU A 126 18.76 -11.80 -30.58
N ILE A 127 18.46 -12.25 -31.80
CA ILE A 127 17.17 -11.99 -32.45
C ILE A 127 16.03 -12.52 -31.58
N ASP A 128 16.16 -13.76 -31.09
CA ASP A 128 15.17 -14.39 -30.23
C ASP A 128 14.99 -13.61 -28.92
N ALA A 129 16.08 -13.30 -28.22
CA ALA A 129 16.05 -12.52 -26.98
C ALA A 129 15.42 -11.13 -27.18
N LEU A 130 15.80 -10.42 -28.26
CA LEU A 130 15.30 -9.07 -28.55
C LEU A 130 13.81 -9.07 -28.92
N ARG A 131 13.33 -10.10 -29.65
CA ARG A 131 11.90 -10.24 -29.99
C ARG A 131 11.05 -10.58 -28.77
N HIS A 132 11.60 -11.31 -27.81
CA HIS A 132 10.90 -11.75 -26.61
C HIS A 132 11.23 -10.92 -25.35
N LEU A 133 11.92 -9.78 -25.50
CA LEU A 133 12.24 -8.83 -24.42
C LEU A 133 11.03 -8.46 -23.56
N GLU A 134 9.82 -8.37 -24.15
CA GLU A 134 8.60 -8.04 -23.40
C GLU A 134 8.13 -9.18 -22.49
N GLN A 135 8.35 -10.43 -22.88
CA GLN A 135 8.08 -11.59 -22.03
C GLN A 135 9.06 -11.64 -20.87
N TRP A 136 10.28 -11.13 -21.07
CA TRP A 136 11.26 -10.97 -20.01
C TRP A 136 10.93 -9.83 -19.05
N ARG A 137 9.96 -8.96 -19.36
CA ARG A 137 9.49 -7.95 -18.40
C ARG A 137 8.53 -8.52 -17.37
N SER A 138 7.99 -9.72 -17.56
CA SER A 138 7.12 -10.36 -16.56
C SER A 138 7.88 -11.06 -15.43
N GLU A 139 9.19 -11.32 -15.60
CA GLU A 139 10.06 -11.92 -14.59
C GLU A 139 11.39 -11.15 -14.51
N PRO A 140 11.95 -10.89 -13.32
CA PRO A 140 13.21 -10.15 -13.22
C PRO A 140 14.38 -10.85 -13.94
N THR A 141 15.11 -10.11 -14.79
CA THR A 141 16.25 -10.68 -15.55
C THR A 141 17.61 -10.34 -14.96
N ASN A 142 17.63 -9.62 -13.85
CA ASN A 142 18.85 -9.13 -13.23
C ASN A 142 18.64 -8.89 -11.71
N PRO A 143 19.71 -8.89 -10.90
CA PRO A 143 19.59 -8.83 -9.45
C PRO A 143 18.98 -7.53 -8.94
N VAL A 144 19.13 -6.42 -9.67
CA VAL A 144 18.55 -5.15 -9.24
C VAL A 144 17.04 -5.19 -9.35
N GLN A 145 16.50 -5.72 -10.45
CA GLN A 145 15.05 -5.83 -10.62
C GLN A 145 14.44 -6.92 -9.72
N ASP A 146 15.19 -7.98 -9.43
CA ASP A 146 14.75 -9.10 -8.58
C ASP A 146 14.63 -8.71 -7.10
N TYR A 147 15.64 -8.00 -6.58
CA TYR A 147 15.74 -7.68 -5.15
C TYR A 147 15.36 -6.23 -4.80
N LYS A 148 15.06 -5.35 -5.77
CA LYS A 148 14.67 -3.97 -5.44
C LYS A 148 13.33 -3.94 -4.69
N PRO A 149 13.21 -3.13 -3.62
CA PRO A 149 11.91 -2.78 -3.06
C PRO A 149 10.97 -2.21 -4.13
N PRO A 150 9.64 -2.46 -4.06
CA PRO A 150 8.68 -1.95 -5.03
C PRO A 150 8.70 -0.43 -5.23
N ASP A 151 9.24 0.32 -4.27
CA ASP A 151 9.35 1.79 -4.23
C ASP A 151 10.77 2.32 -4.47
N ALA A 152 11.77 1.48 -4.72
CA ALA A 152 13.19 1.82 -4.68
C ALA A 152 13.62 2.96 -5.63
N PHE A 153 12.89 3.19 -6.72
CA PHE A 153 13.21 4.21 -7.72
C PHE A 153 12.06 5.15 -8.06
N ALA A 154 10.90 4.96 -7.42
CA ALA A 154 9.79 5.85 -7.65
C ALA A 154 10.05 7.15 -6.87
N PRO A 155 9.93 8.34 -7.51
CA PRO A 155 10.12 9.60 -6.82
C PRO A 155 9.18 9.61 -5.60
N ARG A 156 9.70 9.85 -4.39
CA ARG A 156 8.87 9.81 -3.16
C ARG A 156 7.56 10.58 -3.31
N ALA A 157 7.61 11.74 -3.96
CA ALA A 157 6.44 12.57 -4.25
C ALA A 157 5.43 11.91 -5.22
N GLU A 158 5.89 11.12 -6.19
CA GLU A 158 5.06 10.42 -7.16
C GLU A 158 4.46 9.14 -6.57
N VAL A 159 5.21 8.41 -5.73
CA VAL A 159 4.67 7.33 -4.88
C VAL A 159 3.60 7.87 -3.95
N GLU A 160 3.85 8.98 -3.27
CA GLU A 160 2.88 9.63 -2.38
C GLU A 160 1.64 10.07 -3.15
N LYS A 161 1.81 10.63 -4.36
CA LYS A 161 0.71 11.03 -5.24
C LYS A 161 -0.09 9.83 -5.73
N LEU A 162 0.54 8.77 -6.22
CA LEU A 162 -0.11 7.53 -6.66
C LEU A 162 -0.80 6.81 -5.50
N GLN A 163 -0.20 6.78 -4.31
CA GLN A 163 -0.84 6.25 -3.10
C GLN A 163 -2.05 7.09 -2.69
N THR A 164 -1.97 8.42 -2.82
CA THR A 164 -3.09 9.33 -2.56
C THR A 164 -4.21 9.11 -3.57
N GLN A 165 -3.87 8.96 -4.85
CA GLN A 165 -4.83 8.66 -5.91
C GLN A 165 -5.43 7.26 -5.79
N LEU A 166 -4.66 6.25 -5.42
CA LEU A 166 -5.13 4.89 -5.17
C LEU A 166 -6.06 4.86 -3.94
N ARG A 167 -5.75 5.63 -2.89
CA ARG A 167 -6.65 5.80 -1.73
C ARG A 167 -7.91 6.56 -2.11
N ALA A 168 -7.83 7.57 -2.97
CA ALA A 168 -8.98 8.30 -3.47
C ALA A 168 -9.86 7.43 -4.39
N ALA A 169 -9.25 6.65 -5.29
CA ALA A 169 -9.92 5.73 -6.20
C ALA A 169 -10.52 4.54 -5.44
N ALA A 170 -9.79 3.94 -4.49
CA ALA A 170 -10.33 2.94 -3.58
C ALA A 170 -11.44 3.52 -2.70
N GLY A 171 -11.32 4.79 -2.28
CA GLY A 171 -12.37 5.54 -1.60
C GLY A 171 -13.60 5.71 -2.49
N GLN A 172 -13.43 6.09 -3.76
CA GLN A 172 -14.51 6.24 -4.74
C GLN A 172 -15.19 4.91 -5.06
N LEU A 173 -14.42 3.83 -5.26
CA LEU A 173 -14.94 2.47 -5.46
C LEU A 173 -15.73 1.97 -4.24
N LYS A 174 -15.25 2.32 -3.04
CA LYS A 174 -15.89 2.01 -1.76
C LYS A 174 -17.11 2.90 -1.48
N ASN A 175 -17.22 4.04 -2.17
CA ASN A 175 -18.35 4.97 -2.10
C ASN A 175 -19.40 4.68 -3.19
N SER A 176 -19.09 3.91 -4.23
CA SER A 176 -20.02 3.57 -5.33
C SER A 176 -20.71 2.21 -5.17
N VAL A 177 -20.34 1.41 -4.17
CA VAL A 177 -20.98 0.13 -3.85
C VAL A 177 -21.50 0.20 -2.41
N SER A 178 -22.79 -0.06 -2.20
CA SER A 178 -23.36 -0.04 -0.85
C SER A 178 -22.66 -1.07 0.06
N ARG A 179 -22.54 -0.80 1.37
CA ARG A 179 -21.83 -1.68 2.32
C ARG A 179 -22.47 -3.08 2.40
N GLU A 180 -23.76 -3.20 2.09
CA GLU A 180 -24.48 -4.46 1.99
C GLU A 180 -24.15 -5.22 0.70
N GLU A 181 -24.05 -4.54 -0.45
CA GLU A 181 -23.58 -5.16 -1.71
C GLU A 181 -22.12 -5.57 -1.62
N TYR A 182 -21.25 -4.76 -1.02
CA TYR A 182 -19.84 -5.13 -0.83
C TYR A 182 -19.67 -6.33 0.11
N GLN A 183 -20.47 -6.41 1.18
CA GLN A 183 -20.47 -7.58 2.07
C GLN A 183 -21.10 -8.82 1.40
N LYS A 184 -22.11 -8.65 0.56
CA LYS A 184 -22.75 -9.74 -0.19
C LYS A 184 -21.80 -10.28 -1.26
N LEU A 185 -21.19 -9.40 -2.05
CA LEU A 185 -20.18 -9.71 -3.06
C LEU A 185 -18.93 -10.34 -2.44
N ARG A 186 -18.49 -9.88 -1.26
CA ARG A 186 -17.37 -10.48 -0.52
C ARG A 186 -17.69 -11.88 0.00
N ARG A 187 -18.91 -12.13 0.50
CA ARG A 187 -19.36 -13.48 0.92
C ARG A 187 -19.47 -14.42 -0.28
N GLU A 188 -19.94 -13.92 -1.40
CA GLU A 188 -20.10 -14.67 -2.65
C GLU A 188 -18.74 -15.00 -3.30
N TYR A 189 -17.80 -14.07 -3.28
CA TYR A 189 -16.41 -14.27 -3.68
C TYR A 189 -15.69 -15.31 -2.82
N GLU A 190 -15.81 -15.23 -1.50
CA GLU A 190 -15.23 -16.23 -0.57
C GLU A 190 -15.85 -17.61 -0.76
N LYS A 191 -17.15 -17.69 -1.10
CA LYS A 191 -17.81 -18.95 -1.44
C LYS A 191 -17.28 -19.53 -2.75
N LEU A 192 -17.20 -18.73 -3.82
CA LEU A 192 -16.66 -19.16 -5.12
C LEU A 192 -15.20 -19.58 -5.01
N ARG A 193 -14.39 -18.85 -4.24
CA ARG A 193 -12.98 -19.19 -3.99
C ARG A 193 -12.84 -20.55 -3.32
N ARG A 194 -13.68 -20.86 -2.32
CA ARG A 194 -13.68 -22.18 -1.67
C ARG A 194 -14.17 -23.29 -2.59
N GLU A 195 -15.17 -23.01 -3.43
CA GLU A 195 -15.64 -23.94 -4.47
C GLU A 195 -14.54 -24.20 -5.50
N LEU A 196 -13.78 -23.17 -5.92
CA LEU A 196 -12.64 -23.27 -6.83
C LEU A 196 -11.47 -24.05 -6.20
N GLU A 197 -11.09 -23.75 -4.96
CA GLU A 197 -10.04 -24.49 -4.23
C GLU A 197 -10.44 -25.96 -4.02
N ALA A 198 -11.72 -26.24 -3.75
CA ALA A 198 -12.24 -27.61 -3.64
C ALA A 198 -12.28 -28.33 -5.00
N ALA A 199 -12.67 -27.64 -6.07
CA ALA A 199 -12.66 -28.17 -7.43
C ALA A 199 -11.22 -28.42 -7.91
N GLN A 200 -10.28 -27.51 -7.65
CA GLN A 200 -8.85 -27.66 -7.94
C GLN A 200 -8.22 -28.81 -7.14
N LYS A 201 -8.62 -28.98 -5.88
CA LYS A 201 -8.18 -30.10 -5.04
C LYS A 201 -8.75 -31.45 -5.54
N GLN A 202 -10.02 -31.49 -5.94
CA GLN A 202 -10.61 -32.68 -6.59
C GLN A 202 -9.97 -32.97 -7.97
N LEU A 203 -9.66 -31.93 -8.75
CA LEU A 203 -8.97 -32.04 -10.04
C LEU A 203 -7.52 -32.53 -9.86
N SER A 204 -6.88 -32.15 -8.76
CA SER A 204 -5.54 -32.63 -8.38
C SER A 204 -5.52 -34.07 -7.89
N GLU A 205 -6.67 -34.63 -7.47
CA GLU A 205 -6.74 -35.96 -6.87
C GLU A 205 -7.31 -37.07 -7.77
N ARG A 206 -8.04 -36.81 -8.87
CA ARG A 206 -8.25 -37.75 -10.00
C ARG A 206 -9.24 -37.22 -11.06
N VAL A 207 -8.94 -37.56 -12.34
CA VAL A 207 -9.89 -37.95 -13.44
C VAL A 207 -10.25 -36.88 -14.52
N PRO A 208 -10.49 -37.31 -15.80
CA PRO A 208 -9.95 -36.76 -17.06
C PRO A 208 -10.95 -35.84 -17.84
N PRO A 209 -10.64 -35.38 -19.08
CA PRO A 209 -11.22 -34.19 -19.74
C PRO A 209 -12.74 -34.10 -19.92
N SER A 210 -13.50 -35.19 -19.75
CA SER A 210 -14.95 -35.19 -19.98
C SER A 210 -15.76 -34.42 -18.93
N ARG A 211 -15.21 -34.14 -17.74
CA ARG A 211 -15.91 -33.40 -16.66
C ARG A 211 -15.80 -31.88 -16.72
N LEU A 212 -14.88 -31.34 -17.52
CA LEU A 212 -14.65 -29.90 -17.64
C LEU A 212 -15.83 -29.17 -18.30
N ALA A 213 -16.45 -29.79 -19.31
CA ALA A 213 -17.59 -29.21 -20.02
C ALA A 213 -18.85 -29.09 -19.14
N GLU A 214 -19.08 -30.03 -18.21
CA GLU A 214 -20.20 -29.98 -17.27
C GLU A 214 -20.02 -28.84 -16.26
N VAL A 215 -18.79 -28.63 -15.77
CA VAL A 215 -18.47 -27.55 -14.82
C VAL A 215 -18.61 -26.17 -15.47
N GLU A 216 -18.23 -26.04 -16.74
CA GLU A 216 -18.43 -24.80 -17.51
C GLU A 216 -19.92 -24.46 -17.69
N GLN A 217 -20.76 -25.49 -17.89
CA GLN A 217 -22.21 -25.32 -18.01
C GLN A 217 -22.87 -24.89 -16.69
N GLU A 218 -22.44 -25.47 -15.56
CA GLU A 218 -22.92 -25.08 -14.23
C GLU A 218 -22.51 -23.65 -13.86
N LEU A 219 -21.29 -23.23 -14.23
CA LEU A 219 -20.79 -21.88 -13.99
C LEU A 219 -21.58 -20.82 -14.79
N ALA A 220 -21.96 -21.15 -16.02
CA ALA A 220 -22.82 -20.30 -16.84
C ALA A 220 -24.23 -20.14 -16.25
N ALA A 221 -24.80 -21.22 -15.68
CA ALA A 221 -26.12 -21.18 -15.05
C ALA A 221 -26.14 -20.31 -13.78
N LYS A 222 -25.12 -20.45 -12.90
CA LYS A 222 -24.98 -19.63 -11.69
C LYS A 222 -24.82 -18.13 -12.00
N SER A 223 -24.11 -17.82 -13.10
CA SER A 223 -23.89 -16.44 -13.54
C SER A 223 -25.19 -15.75 -13.98
N ALA A 224 -26.11 -16.49 -14.62
CA ALA A 224 -27.41 -15.97 -15.04
C ALA A 224 -28.38 -15.75 -13.87
N GLU A 225 -28.30 -16.58 -12.82
CA GLU A 225 -29.12 -16.46 -11.61
C GLU A 225 -28.74 -15.21 -10.79
N LEU A 226 -27.44 -14.94 -10.67
CA LEU A 226 -26.91 -13.72 -10.04
C LEU A 226 -27.40 -12.44 -10.75
N ALA A 227 -27.47 -12.45 -12.08
CA ALA A 227 -27.95 -11.33 -12.87
C ALA A 227 -29.45 -11.00 -12.63
N ARG A 228 -30.28 -12.00 -12.34
CA ARG A 228 -31.70 -11.78 -11.98
C ARG A 228 -31.87 -11.19 -10.59
N ALA A 229 -31.07 -11.63 -9.62
CA ALA A 229 -31.15 -11.17 -8.23
C ALA A 229 -30.80 -9.68 -8.07
N LEU A 230 -29.96 -9.13 -8.95
CA LEU A 230 -29.58 -7.71 -8.95
C LEU A 230 -30.72 -6.78 -9.35
N LYS A 231 -31.70 -7.25 -10.14
CA LYS A 231 -32.80 -6.44 -10.67
C LYS A 231 -33.92 -6.15 -9.67
N GLU A 232 -34.00 -6.90 -8.57
CA GLU A 232 -35.05 -6.77 -7.55
C GLU A 232 -34.69 -5.81 -6.41
N LEU A 233 -33.42 -5.39 -6.30
CA LEU A 233 -32.90 -4.57 -5.19
C LEU A 233 -33.19 -3.05 -5.32
N GLU A 234 -33.76 -2.58 -6.43
CA GLU A 234 -33.93 -1.14 -6.74
C GLU A 234 -35.17 -0.45 -6.10
N LYS A 235 -35.91 -1.07 -5.17
CA LYS A 235 -37.12 -0.46 -4.56
C LYS A 235 -36.90 0.03 -3.11
N PRO A 236 -37.21 1.30 -2.75
CA PRO A 236 -36.89 1.86 -1.43
C PRO A 236 -38.01 1.72 -0.37
N LYS A 237 -37.66 1.73 0.93
CA LYS A 237 -38.59 1.75 2.10
C LYS A 237 -38.12 2.72 3.22
N PRO A 238 -39.02 3.21 4.11
CA PRO A 238 -38.83 4.40 4.95
C PRO A 238 -38.30 4.16 6.38
N ALA A 239 -37.87 5.24 7.05
CA ALA A 239 -37.13 5.29 8.32
C ALA A 239 -38.01 5.35 9.61
N PRO A 240 -37.49 4.95 10.79
CA PRO A 240 -38.22 5.01 12.07
C PRO A 240 -37.82 6.20 12.99
N ALA A 241 -38.71 6.50 13.96
CA ALA A 241 -38.74 7.67 14.87
C ALA A 241 -38.00 7.49 16.23
N PRO A 242 -37.76 8.55 17.03
CA PRO A 242 -36.91 8.53 18.24
C PRO A 242 -37.70 8.49 19.58
N PRO A 243 -37.09 8.03 20.70
CA PRO A 243 -37.29 8.68 22.02
C PRO A 243 -36.02 8.58 22.96
N PRO A 244 -36.07 8.81 24.31
CA PRO A 244 -35.80 10.11 24.98
C PRO A 244 -34.76 10.06 26.15
N ASP A 245 -34.59 11.21 26.82
CA ASP A 245 -34.05 11.49 28.18
C ASP A 245 -32.64 12.11 28.37
N ALA A 246 -32.56 12.93 29.44
CA ALA A 246 -31.72 14.10 29.68
C ALA A 246 -30.18 13.92 29.67
N PRO A 247 -29.40 14.97 29.33
CA PRO A 247 -27.94 14.90 29.25
C PRO A 247 -27.30 14.71 30.63
N ALA A 248 -26.30 13.82 30.70
CA ALA A 248 -25.48 13.61 31.89
C ALA A 248 -24.62 14.86 32.20
N ALA A 249 -24.11 14.96 33.43
CA ALA A 249 -23.30 16.10 33.87
C ALA A 249 -22.11 16.36 32.92
N PRO A 250 -21.86 17.63 32.51
CA PRO A 250 -20.90 17.95 31.47
C PRO A 250 -19.49 17.49 31.84
N LEU A 251 -18.79 16.88 30.87
CA LEU A 251 -17.40 16.45 31.01
C LEU A 251 -16.45 17.64 30.82
N ARG A 252 -15.31 17.64 31.50
CA ARG A 252 -14.31 18.70 31.37
C ARG A 252 -13.71 18.71 29.96
N SER A 253 -13.82 19.85 29.29
CA SER A 253 -13.29 20.07 27.93
C SER A 253 -11.95 20.81 27.89
N GLN A 254 -11.52 21.40 29.01
CA GLN A 254 -10.27 22.18 29.10
C GLN A 254 -9.11 21.30 29.60
N PRO A 255 -7.98 21.22 28.88
CA PRO A 255 -6.84 20.40 29.28
C PRO A 255 -6.11 20.95 30.51
N VAL A 256 -5.50 20.06 31.28
CA VAL A 256 -4.69 20.34 32.47
C VAL A 256 -3.24 19.90 32.20
N LYS A 257 -2.29 20.81 32.44
CA LYS A 257 -0.87 20.63 32.11
C LYS A 257 -0.05 19.84 33.16
N ASN A 258 -0.58 19.69 34.37
CA ASN A 258 0.06 19.00 35.50
C ASN A 258 -1.00 18.20 36.28
N LEU A 259 -1.74 17.34 35.61
CA LEU A 259 -2.76 16.50 36.22
C LEU A 259 -2.07 15.35 36.98
N SER A 260 -2.11 15.39 38.32
CA SER A 260 -1.52 14.35 39.15
C SER A 260 -2.30 13.04 39.09
N GLY A 261 -1.62 11.92 39.38
CA GLY A 261 -2.27 10.61 39.48
C GLY A 261 -3.38 10.59 40.54
N GLU A 262 -3.19 11.26 41.67
CA GLU A 262 -4.21 11.40 42.73
C GLU A 262 -5.46 12.14 42.22
N ALA A 263 -5.27 13.22 41.45
CA ALA A 263 -6.39 13.97 40.87
C ALA A 263 -7.13 13.13 39.82
N ALA A 264 -6.41 12.35 39.00
CA ALA A 264 -7.01 11.41 38.05
C ALA A 264 -7.81 10.31 38.77
N GLN A 265 -7.25 9.67 39.80
CA GLN A 265 -7.94 8.66 40.62
C GLN A 265 -9.20 9.22 41.27
N LYS A 266 -9.12 10.44 41.84
CA LYS A 266 -10.27 11.11 42.41
C LYS A 266 -11.36 11.37 41.37
N MET A 267 -11.00 11.83 40.16
CA MET A 267 -11.94 12.02 39.06
C MET A 267 -12.64 10.72 38.67
N LEU A 268 -11.90 9.61 38.57
CA LEU A 268 -12.48 8.30 38.24
C LEU A 268 -13.53 7.87 39.27
N ALA A 269 -13.23 8.05 40.57
CA ALA A 269 -14.15 7.71 41.65
C ALA A 269 -15.39 8.63 41.67
N GLU A 270 -15.21 9.95 41.52
CA GLU A 270 -16.31 10.93 41.54
C GLU A 270 -17.26 10.78 40.34
N ARG A 271 -16.74 10.38 39.18
CA ARG A 271 -17.51 10.19 37.93
C ARG A 271 -18.02 8.76 37.74
N ASP A 272 -17.71 7.84 38.66
CA ASP A 272 -18.00 6.41 38.55
C ASP A 272 -17.44 5.78 37.27
N PHE A 273 -16.29 6.28 36.79
CA PHE A 273 -15.62 5.76 35.60
C PHE A 273 -14.89 4.47 35.91
N TYR A 274 -15.05 3.50 35.02
CA TYR A 274 -14.34 2.24 35.12
C TYR A 274 -12.86 2.41 34.79
N ASP A 275 -12.00 1.92 35.67
CA ASP A 275 -10.59 1.67 35.40
C ASP A 275 -10.21 0.37 36.09
N LYS A 276 -9.65 -0.58 35.35
CA LYS A 276 -9.34 -1.93 35.83
C LYS A 276 -8.48 -1.96 37.09
N HIS A 277 -7.64 -0.95 37.31
CA HIS A 277 -6.71 -0.90 38.43
C HIS A 277 -7.13 0.10 39.50
N TRP A 278 -7.58 1.29 39.10
CA TRP A 278 -7.86 2.38 40.04
C TRP A 278 -9.32 2.46 40.46
N ASN A 279 -10.26 1.98 39.64
CA ASN A 279 -11.69 1.95 39.98
C ASN A 279 -12.41 0.74 39.34
N PRO A 280 -12.08 -0.51 39.73
CA PRO A 280 -12.58 -1.72 39.08
C PRO A 280 -14.08 -1.96 39.27
N GLN A 281 -14.71 -1.27 40.21
CA GLN A 281 -16.16 -1.34 40.46
C GLN A 281 -16.93 -0.20 39.76
N GLY A 282 -16.22 0.71 39.07
CA GLY A 282 -16.84 1.80 38.34
C GLY A 282 -17.77 1.27 37.25
N LYS A 283 -18.97 1.85 37.13
CA LYS A 283 -19.97 1.39 36.15
C LYS A 283 -19.70 1.90 34.73
N GLY A 284 -18.85 2.92 34.61
CA GLY A 284 -18.60 3.62 33.36
C GLY A 284 -19.67 4.69 33.08
N PHE A 285 -19.42 5.51 32.07
CA PHE A 285 -20.35 6.57 31.71
C PHE A 285 -21.55 6.00 30.93
N PRO A 286 -22.79 6.48 31.17
CA PRO A 286 -23.99 5.97 30.50
C PRO A 286 -24.12 6.53 29.07
N ASN A 287 -23.15 6.24 28.19
CA ASN A 287 -23.15 6.74 26.82
C ASN A 287 -24.37 6.28 26.02
N GLN A 288 -24.83 7.13 25.11
CA GLN A 288 -25.89 6.84 24.15
C GLN A 288 -25.39 7.17 22.75
N PHE A 289 -24.67 6.21 22.16
CA PHE A 289 -23.97 6.40 20.89
C PHE A 289 -24.90 6.29 19.68
N GLU A 290 -24.77 7.26 18.79
CA GLU A 290 -25.47 7.33 17.51
C GLU A 290 -24.46 7.58 16.38
N LYS A 291 -24.41 6.66 15.40
CA LYS A 291 -23.59 6.87 14.21
C LYS A 291 -24.24 7.93 13.33
N GLN A 292 -23.48 8.98 12.98
CA GLN A 292 -23.92 10.01 12.06
C GLN A 292 -22.99 10.09 10.86
N GLN A 293 -23.43 10.80 9.81
CA GLN A 293 -22.67 11.03 8.58
C GLN A 293 -22.07 9.75 7.97
N ASN A 294 -22.93 8.78 7.65
CA ASN A 294 -22.54 7.49 7.09
C ASN A 294 -21.54 6.70 7.96
N GLY A 295 -21.58 6.91 9.28
CA GLY A 295 -20.76 6.21 10.26
C GLY A 295 -19.33 6.74 10.39
N ARG A 296 -19.03 7.94 9.88
CA ARG A 296 -17.73 8.60 10.05
C ARG A 296 -17.54 9.17 11.46
N VAL A 297 -18.64 9.54 12.12
CA VAL A 297 -18.65 10.12 13.46
C VAL A 297 -19.66 9.40 14.34
N VAL A 298 -19.42 9.44 15.65
CA VAL A 298 -20.31 8.91 16.67
C VAL A 298 -20.69 10.07 17.57
N TYR A 299 -21.98 10.41 17.59
CA TYR A 299 -22.53 11.35 18.54
C TYR A 299 -22.93 10.60 19.80
N ASP A 300 -22.44 11.04 20.95
CA ASP A 300 -22.89 10.54 22.23
C ASP A 300 -23.93 11.51 22.80
N ARG A 301 -25.21 11.11 22.79
CA ARG A 301 -26.31 11.94 23.29
C ARG A 301 -26.19 12.24 24.79
N ALA A 302 -25.55 11.36 25.55
CA ALA A 302 -25.42 11.51 27.00
C ALA A 302 -24.40 12.58 27.38
N SER A 303 -23.25 12.64 26.70
CA SER A 303 -22.21 13.66 26.93
C SER A 303 -22.35 14.90 26.05
N GLY A 304 -23.13 14.81 24.97
CA GLY A 304 -23.21 15.85 23.94
C GLY A 304 -21.92 15.97 23.11
N LEU A 305 -21.04 14.98 23.15
CA LEU A 305 -19.78 14.99 22.40
C LEU A 305 -19.93 14.27 21.06
N LEU A 306 -19.23 14.78 20.05
CA LEU A 306 -19.10 14.12 18.76
C LEU A 306 -17.67 13.63 18.58
N TRP A 307 -17.55 12.34 18.27
CA TRP A 307 -16.29 11.62 18.19
C TRP A 307 -16.01 11.17 16.76
N GLN A 308 -14.73 11.11 16.37
CA GLN A 308 -14.34 10.29 15.23
C GLN A 308 -14.67 8.81 15.50
N GLN A 309 -15.39 8.16 14.60
CA GLN A 309 -15.75 6.74 14.73
C GLN A 309 -14.52 5.83 14.60
N ALA A 310 -13.64 6.15 13.66
CA ALA A 310 -12.32 5.56 13.50
C ALA A 310 -11.29 6.70 13.62
N GLY A 311 -10.33 6.52 14.53
CA GLY A 311 -9.24 7.45 14.74
C GLY A 311 -8.10 7.26 13.72
N SER A 312 -6.88 7.61 14.12
CA SER A 312 -5.68 7.34 13.33
C SER A 312 -5.45 5.84 13.16
N LEU A 313 -5.08 5.41 11.94
CA LEU A 313 -4.74 4.01 11.63
C LEU A 313 -3.33 3.62 12.08
N LYS A 314 -2.47 4.61 12.34
CA LYS A 314 -1.10 4.41 12.85
C LYS A 314 -0.96 5.11 14.19
N THR A 315 -0.11 4.56 15.05
CA THR A 315 0.37 5.24 16.24
C THR A 315 1.34 6.36 15.84
N MET A 316 1.43 7.39 16.67
CA MET A 316 2.32 8.52 16.47
C MET A 316 2.74 9.13 17.81
N ILE A 317 3.85 9.85 17.83
CA ILE A 317 4.26 10.66 18.99
C ILE A 317 3.29 11.83 19.21
N SER A 318 3.23 12.37 20.43
CA SER A 318 2.29 13.44 20.82
C SER A 318 2.34 14.67 19.90
N LYS A 319 3.55 15.09 19.50
CA LYS A 319 3.75 16.20 18.54
C LYS A 319 3.06 15.96 17.19
N ASN A 320 3.03 14.72 16.73
CA ASN A 320 2.33 14.36 15.49
C ASN A 320 0.82 14.19 15.72
N ALA A 321 0.38 13.84 16.93
CA ALA A 321 -1.04 13.81 17.28
C ALA A 321 -1.70 15.19 17.14
N GLN A 322 -1.01 16.24 17.59
CA GLN A 322 -1.40 17.64 17.37
C GLN A 322 -1.53 17.98 15.86
N LYS A 323 -0.60 17.50 15.04
CA LYS A 323 -0.67 17.69 13.58
C LYS A 323 -1.86 16.97 12.96
N TYR A 324 -2.15 15.74 13.38
CA TYR A 324 -3.32 14.99 12.91
C TYR A 324 -4.62 15.76 13.19
N ILE A 325 -4.78 16.34 14.37
CA ILE A 325 -5.93 17.21 14.70
C ILE A 325 -5.97 18.45 13.79
N ALA A 326 -4.83 19.12 13.58
CA ALA A 326 -4.76 20.27 12.68
C ALA A 326 -5.16 19.92 11.24
N GLU A 327 -4.80 18.73 10.77
CA GLU A 327 -5.19 18.19 9.46
C GLU A 327 -6.69 17.92 9.38
N LEU A 328 -7.29 17.29 10.40
CA LEU A 328 -8.75 17.10 10.47
C LEU A 328 -9.50 18.42 10.34
N ASN A 329 -9.01 19.46 11.01
CA ASN A 329 -9.63 20.78 11.01
C ASN A 329 -9.48 21.47 9.65
N ARG A 330 -8.29 21.39 9.05
CA ARG A 330 -8.02 21.93 7.71
C ARG A 330 -8.90 21.28 6.65
N GLU A 331 -9.11 19.97 6.74
CA GLU A 331 -9.91 19.19 5.80
C GLU A 331 -11.41 19.26 6.07
N LYS A 332 -11.82 19.95 7.14
CA LYS A 332 -13.19 19.97 7.64
C LYS A 332 -13.74 18.55 7.74
N PHE A 333 -13.04 17.65 8.42
CA PHE A 333 -13.46 16.26 8.55
C PHE A 333 -14.89 16.20 9.08
N ALA A 334 -15.76 15.45 8.39
CA ALA A 334 -17.19 15.38 8.69
C ALA A 334 -17.90 16.77 8.67
N GLY A 335 -17.39 17.72 7.88
CA GLY A 335 -17.90 19.09 7.78
C GLY A 335 -17.44 20.02 8.90
N TYR A 336 -16.56 19.57 9.80
CA TYR A 336 -16.22 20.27 11.04
C TYR A 336 -14.74 20.64 11.14
N GLY A 337 -14.45 21.83 11.66
CA GLY A 337 -13.10 22.42 11.72
C GLY A 337 -12.57 22.69 13.13
N ASP A 338 -13.24 22.16 14.16
CA ASP A 338 -13.02 22.39 15.59
C ASP A 338 -12.75 21.10 16.37
N TRP A 339 -12.20 20.08 15.71
CA TRP A 339 -11.69 18.87 16.33
C TRP A 339 -10.52 19.18 17.25
N ARG A 340 -10.43 18.43 18.34
CA ARG A 340 -9.33 18.46 19.30
C ARG A 340 -9.02 17.08 19.86
N LEU A 341 -7.90 16.95 20.55
CA LEU A 341 -7.66 15.81 21.43
C LEU A 341 -8.67 15.82 22.58
N PRO A 342 -9.13 14.64 23.04
CA PRO A 342 -9.98 14.56 24.22
C PRO A 342 -9.19 14.85 25.49
N THR A 343 -9.85 15.40 26.51
CA THR A 343 -9.28 15.35 27.85
C THR A 343 -9.29 13.90 28.36
N LEU A 344 -8.51 13.61 29.40
CA LEU A 344 -8.52 12.32 30.08
C LEU A 344 -9.93 11.95 30.54
N GLU A 345 -10.68 12.92 31.08
CA GLU A 345 -12.04 12.70 31.55
C GLU A 345 -12.99 12.34 30.41
N GLU A 346 -12.90 13.03 29.26
CA GLU A 346 -13.69 12.68 28.08
C GLU A 346 -13.30 11.31 27.51
N ALA A 347 -12.01 11.00 27.44
CA ALA A 347 -11.53 9.72 26.93
C ALA A 347 -11.93 8.54 27.84
N MET A 348 -11.85 8.73 29.17
CA MET A 348 -12.29 7.73 30.14
C MET A 348 -13.80 7.48 30.10
N SER A 349 -14.60 8.46 29.68
CA SER A 349 -16.04 8.26 29.45
C SER A 349 -16.36 7.23 28.36
N LEU A 350 -15.39 6.83 27.53
CA LEU A 350 -15.56 5.78 26.52
C LEU A 350 -15.23 4.37 27.04
N VAL A 351 -14.55 4.27 28.20
CA VAL A 351 -14.10 2.99 28.75
C VAL A 351 -15.28 2.26 29.40
N LYS A 352 -15.49 1.00 29.03
CA LYS A 352 -16.55 0.14 29.59
C LYS A 352 -15.97 -0.96 30.49
N PRO A 353 -16.70 -1.43 31.51
CA PRO A 353 -16.26 -2.54 32.36
C PRO A 353 -16.06 -3.86 31.61
N GLU A 354 -16.88 -4.09 30.58
CA GLU A 354 -16.88 -5.33 29.81
C GLU A 354 -16.11 -5.16 28.49
N GLN A 355 -15.36 -6.20 28.12
CA GLN A 355 -14.71 -6.26 26.82
C GLN A 355 -15.73 -6.59 25.73
N ASN A 356 -15.62 -5.92 24.60
CA ASN A 356 -16.34 -6.28 23.40
C ASN A 356 -15.71 -7.53 22.73
N LYS A 357 -16.31 -7.98 21.62
CA LYS A 357 -15.86 -9.15 20.84
C LYS A 357 -14.42 -9.07 20.31
N ASP A 358 -13.87 -7.86 20.21
CA ASP A 358 -12.52 -7.59 19.72
C ASP A 358 -11.51 -7.49 20.89
N GLY A 359 -11.94 -7.78 22.12
CA GLY A 359 -11.11 -7.77 23.32
C GLY A 359 -10.86 -6.37 23.91
N LEU A 360 -11.65 -5.37 23.51
CA LEU A 360 -11.46 -3.98 23.93
C LEU A 360 -12.57 -3.52 24.90
N TYR A 361 -12.18 -2.77 25.92
CA TYR A 361 -13.03 -2.13 26.92
C TYR A 361 -13.65 -0.82 26.37
N ILE A 362 -14.26 -0.88 25.18
CA ILE A 362 -14.94 0.25 24.52
C ILE A 362 -16.13 -0.27 23.72
N ASP A 363 -17.14 0.57 23.53
CA ASP A 363 -18.31 0.23 22.73
C ASP A 363 -17.97 -0.14 21.27
N PRO A 364 -18.52 -1.24 20.71
CA PRO A 364 -18.24 -1.70 19.34
C PRO A 364 -18.75 -0.75 18.24
N VAL A 365 -19.44 0.34 18.60
CA VAL A 365 -19.71 1.44 17.69
C VAL A 365 -18.41 2.04 17.13
N PHE A 366 -17.31 2.04 17.90
CA PHE A 366 -15.99 2.53 17.51
C PHE A 366 -15.17 1.46 16.80
N ALA A 367 -14.28 1.90 15.91
CA ALA A 367 -13.40 1.00 15.17
C ALA A 367 -12.31 0.41 16.10
N PRO A 368 -12.00 -0.90 15.99
CA PRO A 368 -11.14 -1.61 16.94
C PRO A 368 -9.63 -1.31 16.76
N GLU A 369 -9.23 -0.59 15.71
CA GLU A 369 -7.83 -0.37 15.37
C GLU A 369 -7.10 0.59 16.33
N GLN A 370 -7.83 1.31 17.20
CA GLN A 370 -7.25 2.20 18.20
C GLN A 370 -7.32 1.54 19.59
N GLY A 371 -6.33 0.71 19.92
CA GLY A 371 -6.22 0.04 21.23
C GLY A 371 -5.94 0.98 22.40
N TRP A 372 -5.30 2.13 22.15
CA TRP A 372 -5.14 3.23 23.11
C TRP A 372 -5.01 4.57 22.38
N ILE A 373 -5.38 5.67 23.04
CA ILE A 373 -5.38 7.02 22.46
C ILE A 373 -4.68 8.05 23.34
N TRP A 374 -4.05 9.04 22.70
CA TRP A 374 -3.55 10.24 23.35
C TRP A 374 -4.69 11.11 23.89
N THR A 375 -4.46 11.73 25.03
CA THR A 375 -5.30 12.79 25.58
C THR A 375 -4.59 14.14 25.51
N ALA A 376 -5.33 15.22 25.76
CA ALA A 376 -4.81 16.58 25.85
C ALA A 376 -4.21 16.92 27.23
N ASP A 377 -4.39 16.06 28.24
CA ASP A 377 -3.89 16.29 29.59
C ASP A 377 -2.44 15.81 29.74
N GLU A 378 -1.64 16.59 30.47
CA GLU A 378 -0.23 16.31 30.74
C GLU A 378 -0.05 16.04 32.24
N ALA A 379 0.71 15.01 32.57
CA ALA A 379 1.13 14.72 33.95
C ALA A 379 2.35 15.57 34.33
N SER A 380 3.21 15.86 33.36
CA SER A 380 4.35 16.79 33.45
C SER A 380 4.71 17.29 32.06
N ALA A 381 5.70 18.19 31.97
CA ALA A 381 6.14 18.78 30.69
C ALA A 381 6.59 17.76 29.62
N SER A 382 6.98 16.54 30.00
CA SER A 382 7.42 15.48 29.07
C SER A 382 6.52 14.25 29.07
N VAL A 383 5.42 14.26 29.83
CA VAL A 383 4.57 13.08 30.04
C VAL A 383 3.10 13.44 29.86
N ALA A 384 2.41 12.74 28.96
CA ALA A 384 1.00 12.93 28.69
C ALA A 384 0.15 11.74 29.14
N TRP A 385 -1.10 12.01 29.49
CA TRP A 385 -2.08 10.99 29.81
C TRP A 385 -2.59 10.29 28.55
N VAL A 386 -2.83 9.00 28.67
CA VAL A 386 -3.42 8.14 27.64
C VAL A 386 -4.55 7.31 28.20
N VAL A 387 -5.46 6.87 27.34
CA VAL A 387 -6.49 5.89 27.68
C VAL A 387 -6.29 4.64 26.84
N SER A 388 -6.15 3.49 27.50
CA SER A 388 -5.99 2.18 26.88
C SER A 388 -7.29 1.39 26.96
N PHE A 389 -7.91 1.17 25.79
CA PHE A 389 -9.06 0.29 25.65
C PHE A 389 -8.66 -1.19 25.64
N GLY A 390 -7.40 -1.51 25.36
CA GLY A 390 -6.89 -2.88 25.49
C GLY A 390 -6.71 -3.31 26.96
N HIS A 391 -6.25 -2.39 27.81
CA HIS A 391 -6.07 -2.67 29.25
C HIS A 391 -7.29 -2.29 30.11
N GLY A 392 -8.14 -1.40 29.61
CA GLY A 392 -9.36 -0.96 30.30
C GLY A 392 -9.08 0.09 31.37
N GLY A 393 -8.34 1.14 31.04
CA GLY A 393 -7.96 2.17 32.00
C GLY A 393 -7.09 3.28 31.41
N CYS A 394 -6.62 4.18 32.27
CA CYS A 394 -5.68 5.24 31.91
C CYS A 394 -4.26 4.98 32.39
N ASP A 395 -3.29 5.60 31.70
CA ASP A 395 -1.88 5.57 32.06
C ASP A 395 -1.19 6.86 31.60
N VAL A 396 0.10 7.00 31.88
CA VAL A 396 0.94 8.11 31.46
C VAL A 396 2.09 7.62 30.59
N LEU A 397 2.39 8.34 29.51
CA LEU A 397 3.46 7.99 28.58
C LEU A 397 4.34 9.20 28.27
N ASP A 398 5.63 8.94 28.05
CA ASP A 398 6.58 9.93 27.57
C ASP A 398 6.19 10.40 26.16
N ILE A 399 6.10 11.72 25.96
CA ILE A 399 5.56 12.34 24.75
C ILE A 399 6.49 12.23 23.53
N GLU A 400 7.78 11.99 23.76
CA GLU A 400 8.80 11.87 22.71
C GLU A 400 9.20 10.42 22.44
N ALA A 401 9.23 9.58 23.48
CA ALA A 401 9.66 8.19 23.38
C ALA A 401 8.52 7.19 23.06
N SER A 402 7.25 7.58 23.27
CA SER A 402 6.10 6.68 23.10
C SER A 402 5.24 7.06 21.90
N SER A 403 4.50 6.08 21.36
CA SER A 403 3.54 6.31 20.28
C SER A 403 2.14 5.83 20.67
N GLY A 404 1.12 6.57 20.25
CA GLY A 404 -0.29 6.25 20.50
C GLY A 404 -1.19 6.70 19.38
N CYS A 405 -2.40 6.16 19.33
CA CYS A 405 -3.38 6.57 18.33
C CYS A 405 -4.05 7.89 18.71
N VAL A 406 -4.78 8.47 17.78
CA VAL A 406 -5.55 9.70 17.96
C VAL A 406 -7.00 9.43 17.65
N ARG A 407 -7.91 9.90 18.51
CA ARG A 407 -9.34 9.94 18.22
C ARG A 407 -9.83 11.35 18.51
N GLY A 408 -10.15 12.09 17.45
CA GLY A 408 -10.64 13.46 17.59
C GLY A 408 -12.01 13.50 18.28
N VAL A 409 -12.18 14.49 19.15
CA VAL A 409 -13.46 14.85 19.77
C VAL A 409 -13.77 16.32 19.52
N ARG A 410 -15.05 16.67 19.51
CA ARG A 410 -15.54 18.04 19.55
C ARG A 410 -16.85 18.12 20.35
N SER A 411 -17.22 19.32 20.77
CA SER A 411 -18.54 19.57 21.33
C SER A 411 -19.60 19.44 20.22
N GLY A 412 -20.65 18.67 20.48
CA GLY A 412 -21.82 18.61 19.62
C GLY A 412 -22.65 19.88 19.83
N GLN A 413 -22.67 20.78 18.84
CA GLN A 413 -23.72 21.77 18.81
C GLN A 413 -25.01 21.06 18.39
N SER A 414 -26.06 21.15 19.21
CA SER A 414 -27.41 20.89 18.72
C SER A 414 -27.62 21.82 17.53
N SER A 415 -27.81 21.24 16.35
CA SER A 415 -28.37 21.97 15.22
C SER A 415 -29.71 22.53 15.70
N ARG A 416 -29.82 23.86 15.78
CA ARG A 416 -31.12 24.53 15.79
C ARG A 416 -31.65 24.62 14.37
#